data_AF-A0A1S1T4B8-F1
#
_entry.id   AF-A0A1S1T4B8-F1
#
_cell.length_a   1.000
_cell.length_b   1.000
_cell.length_c   1.000
_cell.angle_alpha   90.00
_cell.angle_beta   90.00
_cell.angle_gamma   90.00
#
_symmetry.space_group_name_H-M   'P 1'
#
loop_
_entity.id
_entity.type
_entity.pdbx_description
1 polymer ?
#
loop_
_entity_poly.entity_id
_entity_poly.type
_entity_poly.pdbx_seq_one_letter_code
_entity_poly.pdbx_strand_id
1 'polypeptide(L)' 'MGDHREEWIAKRAYDLWELAGHPDGQDHEHWSQASYEWELKQERAAAARASAEAWDEESQW' A
#
# COMPACT_ATOMS: atom_id res chain seq x y z
N MET A 1 -13.23 8.92 9.36
CA MET A 1 -12.74 7.61 8.89
C MET A 1 -11.53 7.82 8.01
N GLY A 2 -10.46 8.42 8.56
CA GLY A 2 -9.12 8.40 7.94
C GLY A 2 -8.37 7.10 8.27
N ASP A 3 -8.99 6.26 9.11
CA ASP A 3 -8.30 5.34 10.00
C ASP A 3 -7.73 4.12 9.26
N HIS A 4 -8.36 3.64 8.18
CA HIS A 4 -7.93 2.38 7.56
C HIS A 4 -6.57 2.46 6.86
N ARG A 5 -6.26 3.60 6.20
CA ARG A 5 -4.95 3.82 5.57
C ARG A 5 -3.87 3.94 6.63
N GLU A 6 -4.11 4.79 7.62
CA GLU A 6 -3.17 5.09 8.69
C GLU A 6 -2.92 3.86 9.58
N GLU A 7 -3.95 3.07 9.90
CA GLU A 7 -3.81 1.79 10.61
C GLU A 7 -2.96 0.79 9.83
N TRP A 8 -3.17 0.69 8.51
CA TRP A 8 -2.36 -0.22 7.70
C TRP A 8 -0.91 0.23 7.63
N ILE A 9 -0.67 1.53 7.40
CA ILE A 9 0.67 2.11 7.35
C ILE A 9 1.37 1.93 8.70
N ALA A 10 0.69 2.23 9.80
CA ALA A 10 1.24 2.07 11.15
C ALA A 10 1.59 0.60 11.44
N LYS A 11 0.70 -0.34 11.11
CA LYS A 11 0.95 -1.77 11.28
C LYS A 11 2.14 -2.23 10.44
N ARG A 12 2.21 -1.78 9.18
CA ARG A 12 3.28 -2.16 8.24
C ARG A 12 4.62 -1.57 8.64
N ALA A 13 4.65 -0.30 9.04
CA ALA A 13 5.86 0.36 9.54
C ALA A 13 6.38 -0.31 10.81
N TYR A 14 5.48 -0.69 11.73
CA TYR A 14 5.84 -1.39 12.96
C TYR A 14 6.44 -2.78 12.68
N ASP A 15 5.85 -3.54 11.76
CA ASP A 15 6.36 -4.86 11.34
C ASP A 15 7.79 -4.77 10.77
N LEU A 16 8.03 -3.77 9.91
CA LEU A 16 9.35 -3.50 9.35
C LEU A 16 10.36 -3.07 10.42
N TRP A 17 9.92 -2.25 11.38
CA TRP A 17 10.75 -1.78 12.49
C TRP A 17 11.15 -2.93 13.44
N GLU A 18 10.22 -3.84 13.74
CA GLU A 18 10.48 -5.04 14.54
C GLU A 18 11.47 -5.99 13.82
N LEU A 19 11.27 -6.20 12.52
CA LEU A 19 12.18 -7.01 11.67
C LEU A 19 13.58 -6.42 11.56
N ALA A 20 13.71 -5.09 11.53
CA ALA A 20 14.99 -4.40 11.49
C ALA A 20 15.74 -4.40 12.83
N GLY A 21 15.10 -4.89 13.92
CA GLY A 21 15.72 -4.97 15.23
C GLY A 21 15.72 -3.65 16.00
N HIS A 22 14.73 -2.79 15.74
CA HIS A 22 14.53 -1.51 16.44
C HIS A 22 15.68 -0.50 16.27
N PRO A 23 16.07 -0.15 15.03
CA PRO A 23 17.05 0.89 14.81
C PRO A 23 16.51 2.26 15.26
N ASP A 24 17.23 2.91 16.18
CA ASP A 24 16.88 4.24 16.69
C ASP A 24 16.95 5.29 15.56
N GLY A 25 15.87 6.05 15.35
CA GLY A 25 15.80 7.15 14.39
C GLY A 25 15.42 6.78 12.95
N GLN A 26 15.14 5.52 12.65
CA GLN A 26 14.64 5.11 11.32
C GLN A 26 13.11 4.99 11.23
N ASP A 27 12.37 5.31 12.29
CA ASP A 27 10.91 5.16 12.34
C ASP A 27 10.22 5.91 11.19
N HIS A 28 10.74 7.10 10.88
CA HIS A 28 10.24 7.95 9.79
C HIS A 28 10.45 7.32 8.40
N GLU A 29 11.55 6.60 8.22
CA GLU A 29 11.90 5.94 6.95
C GLU A 29 10.97 4.73 6.72
N HIS A 30 10.76 3.92 7.77
CA HIS A 30 9.81 2.81 7.76
C HIS A 30 8.36 3.29 7.54
N TRP A 31 7.97 4.41 8.16
CA TRP A 31 6.65 5.03 7.93
C TRP A 31 6.47 5.51 6.50
N SER A 32 7.47 6.18 5.94
CA SER A 32 7.44 6.65 4.56
C SER A 32 7.36 5.47 3.58
N GLN A 33 8.11 4.39 3.85
CA GLN A 33 8.08 3.17 3.07
C GLN A 33 6.71 2.47 3.12
N ALA A 34 6.12 2.33 4.30
CA ALA A 34 4.77 1.79 4.45
C ALA A 34 3.72 2.67 3.75
N SER A 35 3.83 3.99 3.83
CA SER A 35 2.94 4.91 3.10
C SER A 35 3.01 4.72 1.59
N TYR A 36 4.23 4.60 1.05
CA TYR A 36 4.46 4.36 -0.37
C TYR A 36 3.90 3.00 -0.82
N GLU A 37 4.09 1.94 -0.04
CA GLU A 37 3.51 0.63 -0.34
C GLU A 37 1.97 0.67 -0.40
N TRP A 38 1.33 1.46 0.48
CA TRP A 38 -0.12 1.61 0.45
C TRP A 38 -0.59 2.30 -0.83
N GLU A 39 0.04 3.40 -1.22
CA GLU A 39 -0.30 4.09 -2.47
C GLU A 39 -0.12 3.19 -3.68
N LEU A 40 1.01 2.49 -3.79
CA LEU A 40 1.26 1.56 -4.89
C LEU A 40 0.23 0.42 -4.93
N LYS A 41 -0.21 -0.07 -3.76
CA LYS A 41 -1.26 -1.09 -3.66
C LYS A 41 -2.60 -0.56 -4.15
N GLN A 42 -2.94 0.68 -3.81
CA GLN A 42 -4.17 1.33 -4.30
C GLN A 42 -4.11 1.59 -5.80
N GLU A 43 -2.98 2.05 -6.32
CA GLU A 43 -2.77 2.25 -7.76
C GLU A 43 -2.88 0.92 -8.52
N ARG A 44 -2.26 -0.15 -8.02
CA ARG A 44 -2.41 -1.50 -8.61
C ARG A 44 -3.84 -2.01 -8.56
N ALA A 45 -4.56 -1.79 -7.46
CA ALA A 45 -5.95 -2.20 -7.34
C ALA A 45 -6.84 -1.42 -8.32
N ALA A 46 -6.60 -0.12 -8.47
CA ALA A 46 -7.30 0.72 -9.44
C ALA A 46 -6.98 0.31 -10.88
N ALA A 47 -5.72 0.05 -11.20
CA ALA A 47 -5.29 -0.42 -12.52
C ALA A 47 -5.86 -1.80 -12.84
N ALA A 48 -5.88 -2.72 -11.88
CA ALA A 48 -6.48 -4.05 -12.07
C ALA A 48 -7.98 -3.95 -12.34
N ARG A 49 -8.68 -3.07 -11.61
CA ARG A 49 -10.12 -2.81 -11.85
C ARG A 49 -10.35 -2.22 -13.24
N ALA A 50 -9.61 -1.18 -13.61
CA ALA A 50 -9.70 -0.57 -14.93
C ALA A 50 -9.37 -1.56 -16.06
N SER A 51 -8.38 -2.43 -15.86
CA SER A 51 -8.07 -3.49 -16.82
C SER A 51 -9.21 -4.50 -16.95
N ALA A 52 -9.84 -4.90 -15.83
CA ALA A 52 -10.95 -5.85 -15.87
C ALA A 52 -12.15 -5.29 -16.65
N GLU A 53 -12.39 -3.99 -16.54
CA GLU A 53 -13.40 -3.28 -17.34
C GLU A 53 -13.01 -3.21 -18.82
N ALA A 54 -11.73 -3.02 -19.14
CA ALA A 54 -11.24 -2.96 -20.52
C ALA A 54 -11.33 -4.31 -21.27
N TRP A 55 -11.08 -5.44 -20.60
CA TRP A 55 -11.19 -6.77 -21.23
C TRP A 55 -12.64 -7.20 -21.51
N ASP A 56 -13.63 -6.62 -20.79
CA ASP A 56 -15.06 -6.93 -20.97
C ASP A 56 -15.62 -6.31 -22.27
N GLU A 57 -15.14 -5.11 -22.64
CA GLU A 57 -15.58 -4.37 -23.84
C GLU A 57 -15.09 -5.02 -25.16
N GLU A 58 -13.88 -5.59 -25.16
CA GLU A 58 -13.29 -6.22 -26.35
C GLU A 58 -13.94 -7.58 -26.69
N SER A 59 -14.62 -8.20 -25.72
CA SER A 59 -15.34 -9.47 -25.90
C SER A 59 -16.74 -9.32 -26.50
N GLN A 60 -17.18 -8.07 -26.78
CA GLN A 60 -18.54 -7.78 -27.24
C GLN A 60 -18.66 -7.63 -28.78
N TRP A 61 -17.61 -7.95 -29.55
CA TRP A 61 -17.64 -7.95 -31.02
C TRP A 61 -17.20 -9.28 -31.64
#